data_AF-A0A7C3G5V8-F1
#
_entry.id   AF-A0A7C3G5V8-F1
#
_cell.length_a   1.000
_cell.length_b   1.000
_cell.length_c   1.000
_cell.angle_alpha   90.00
_cell.angle_beta   90.00
_cell.angle_gamma   90.00
#
_symmetry.space_group_name_H-M   'P 1'
#
loop_
_entity.id
_entity.type
_entity.pdbx_description
1 polymer ?
#
loop_
_entity_poly.entity_id
_entity_poly.type
_entity_poly.pdbx_seq_one_letter_code
_entity_poly.pdbx_strand_id
1 'polypeptide(L)' 'MKKLMCDKCGRELSDPEAIELVLAGMDAWQNSVRARGEEPRGIFPCEHYRNCRGEMIIVDDQEKPEKSPGKLRSLFRRKS' A
#
# COMPACT_ATOMS: atom_id res chain seq x y z
N MET A 1 -16.02 -2.15 2.37
CA MET A 1 -15.79 -1.90 0.93
C MET A 1 -14.35 -1.45 0.80
N LYS A 2 -13.57 -2.06 -0.10
CA LYS A 2 -12.20 -1.63 -0.34
C LYS A 2 -12.27 -0.26 -1.00
N LYS A 3 -11.63 0.76 -0.42
CA LYS A 3 -11.40 2.04 -1.09
C LYS A 3 -9.95 2.08 -1.51
N LEU A 4 -9.66 2.69 -2.65
CA LEU A 4 -8.28 2.97 -3.04
C LEU A 4 -8.02 4.46 -2.85
N MET A 5 -6.83 4.81 -2.39
CA MET A 5 -6.42 6.20 -2.26
C MET A 5 -5.03 6.38 -2.84
N CYS A 6 -4.76 7.49 -3.51
CA CYS A 6 -3.41 7.81 -3.94
C CYS A 6 -2.56 8.32 -2.77
N ASP A 7 -1.35 7.76 -2.60
CA ASP A 7 -0.35 8.16 -1.58
C ASP A 7 0.03 9.66 -1.64
N LYS A 8 0.03 10.25 -2.85
CA LYS A 8 0.50 11.65 -3.04
C LYS A 8 -0.61 12.68 -3.19
N CYS A 9 -1.56 12.46 -4.09
CA CYS A 9 -2.63 13.44 -4.33
C CYS A 9 -3.85 13.22 -3.44
N GLY A 10 -3.92 12.11 -2.70
CA GLY A 10 -5.06 11.78 -1.85
C GLY A 10 -6.34 11.47 -2.61
N ARG A 11 -6.29 11.28 -3.94
CA ARG A 11 -7.48 10.95 -4.73
C ARG A 11 -8.01 9.58 -4.33
N GLU A 12 -9.30 9.53 -4.05
CA GLU A 12 -10.02 8.34 -3.65
C GLU A 12 -10.71 7.70 -4.87
N LEU A 13 -10.64 6.39 -4.96
CA LEU A 13 -11.40 5.57 -5.91
C LEU A 13 -12.28 4.64 -5.08
N SER A 14 -13.58 4.96 -5.06
CA SER A 14 -14.63 4.19 -4.40
C SER A 14 -15.48 3.40 -5.38
N ASP A 15 -15.23 3.56 -6.68
CA ASP A 15 -15.98 2.89 -7.73
C ASP A 15 -15.59 1.40 -7.83
N PRO A 16 -16.54 0.47 -7.66
CA PRO A 16 -16.24 -0.96 -7.60
C PRO A 16 -15.71 -1.52 -8.92
N GLU A 17 -16.24 -1.09 -10.07
CA GLU A 17 -15.76 -1.55 -11.38
C GLU A 17 -14.32 -1.08 -11.62
N ALA A 18 -14.02 0.17 -11.26
CA ALA A 18 -12.67 0.71 -11.35
C ALA A 18 -11.69 -0.02 -10.41
N ILE A 19 -12.13 -0.41 -9.21
CA ILE A 19 -11.32 -1.20 -8.27
C ILE A 19 -11.01 -2.58 -8.85
N GLU A 20 -11.99 -3.27 -9.45
CA GLU A 20 -11.76 -4.58 -10.08
C GLU A 20 -10.76 -4.48 -11.24
N LEU A 21 -10.89 -3.46 -12.09
CA LEU A 21 -9.98 -3.23 -13.20
C LEU A 21 -8.55 -2.97 -12.71
N VAL A 22 -8.41 -2.18 -11.64
CA VAL A 22 -7.13 -1.91 -10.98
C VAL A 22 -6.52 -3.18 -10.40
N LEU A 23 -7.32 -4.02 -9.73
CA LEU A 23 -6.85 -5.29 -9.17
C LEU A 23 -6.41 -6.27 -10.27
N ALA A 24 -7.10 -6.30 -11.40
CA ALA A 24 -6.71 -7.12 -12.55
C ALA A 24 -5.38 -6.65 -13.17
N GLY A 25 -5.13 -5.34 -13.19
CA GLY A 25 -3.89 -4.74 -13.71
C GLY A 25 -2.72 -4.67 -12.72
N MET A 26 -2.95 -5.05 -11.45
CA MET A 26 -1.97 -4.91 -10.36
C MET A 26 -0.67 -5.67 -10.64
N ASP A 27 -0.78 -6.92 -11.09
CA ASP A 27 0.39 -7.77 -11.34
C ASP A 27 1.28 -7.20 -12.45
N ALA A 28 0.66 -6.73 -13.54
CA ALA A 28 1.36 -6.09 -14.65
C ALA A 28 2.09 -4.81 -14.23
N TRP A 29 1.49 -4.01 -13.34
CA TRP A 29 2.14 -2.83 -12.76
C TRP A 29 3.34 -3.23 -11.89
N GLN A 30 3.14 -4.11 -10.92
CA GLN A 30 4.20 -4.53 -10.00
C GLN A 30 5.38 -5.16 -10.73
N ASN A 31 5.12 -6.00 -11.73
CA ASN A 31 6.16 -6.58 -12.57
C ASN A 31 6.90 -5.51 -13.40
N SER A 32 6.19 -4.52 -13.94
CA SER A 32 6.83 -3.40 -14.65
C SER A 32 7.73 -2.55 -13.76
N VAL A 33 7.32 -2.28 -12.51
CA VAL A 33 8.12 -1.49 -11.56
C VAL A 33 9.36 -2.29 -11.11
N ARG A 34 9.19 -3.58 -10.80
CA ARG A 34 10.30 -4.49 -10.47
C ARG A 34 11.28 -4.64 -11.62
N ALA A 35 10.81 -4.70 -12.86
CA ALA A 35 11.67 -4.76 -14.04
C ALA A 35 12.54 -3.50 -14.22
N ARG A 36 12.13 -2.37 -13.63
CA ARG A 36 12.93 -1.13 -13.57
C ARG A 36 13.90 -1.10 -12.40
N GLY A 37 13.87 -2.10 -11.52
CA GLY A 37 14.69 -2.15 -10.30
C GLY A 37 14.13 -1.31 -9.14
N GLU A 38 12.87 -0.88 -9.22
CA GLU A 38 12.19 -0.14 -8.17
C GLU A 38 11.22 -1.07 -7.41
N GLU A 39 10.90 -0.74 -6.17
CA GLU A 39 9.87 -1.44 -5.39
C GLU A 39 8.52 -0.72 -5.55
N PRO A 40 7.45 -1.41 -5.99
CA PRO A 40 6.13 -0.81 -6.11
C PRO A 40 5.60 -0.41 -4.72
N ARG A 41 5.25 0.86 -4.53
CA ARG A 41 4.73 1.36 -3.24
C ARG A 41 3.22 1.14 -3.13
N GLY A 42 2.54 1.05 -4.28
CA GLY A 42 1.11 0.78 -4.36
C GLY A 42 0.79 -0.38 -5.27
N ILE A 43 -0.51 -0.55 -5.51
CA ILE A 43 -1.03 -1.61 -6.39
C ILE A 43 -1.14 -1.14 -7.85
N PHE A 44 -1.25 0.17 -8.09
CA PHE A 44 -1.51 0.72 -9.41
C PHE A 44 -1.08 2.18 -9.50
N PRO A 45 -0.72 2.72 -10.68
CA PRO A 45 -0.41 4.13 -10.83
C PRO A 45 -1.67 5.00 -10.64
N CYS A 46 -1.53 6.18 -10.06
CA CYS A 46 -2.60 7.17 -10.03
C CYS A 46 -3.05 7.52 -11.47
N GLU A 47 -4.32 7.84 -11.68
CA GLU A 47 -4.82 8.30 -12.99
C GLU A 47 -4.00 9.47 -13.56
N HIS A 48 -3.48 10.34 -12.69
CA HIS A 48 -2.64 11.47 -13.05
C HIS A 48 -1.14 11.18 -12.83
N TYR A 49 -0.70 9.93 -12.98
CA TYR A 49 0.67 9.49 -12.67
C TYR A 49 1.75 10.35 -13.33
N ARG A 50 1.48 10.86 -14.55
CA ARG A 50 2.42 11.72 -15.27
C ARG A 50 2.81 13.00 -14.51
N ASN A 51 1.88 13.57 -13.74
CA ASN A 51 2.10 14.78 -12.94
C ASN A 51 2.25 14.49 -11.45
N CYS A 52 1.44 13.56 -10.91
CA CYS A 52 1.45 13.20 -9.49
C CYS A 52 2.65 12.30 -9.14
N ARG A 53 2.94 11.32 -10.01
CA ARG A 53 3.88 10.20 -9.75
C ARG A 53 3.54 9.41 -8.47
N GLY A 54 2.30 9.51 -8.02
CA GLY A 54 1.78 8.77 -6.88
C GLY A 54 1.17 7.45 -7.33
N GLU A 55 1.12 6.50 -6.41
CA GLU A 55 0.51 5.19 -6.61
C GLU A 55 -0.75 5.08 -5.74
N MET A 56 -1.69 4.27 -6.20
CA MET A 56 -2.92 3.90 -5.51
C MET A 56 -2.61 2.82 -4.48
N ILE A 57 -3.03 3.04 -3.24
CA ILE A 57 -2.93 2.10 -2.12
C ILE A 57 -4.33 1.69 -1.68
N ILE A 58 -4.46 0.46 -1.16
CA ILE A 58 -5.72 -0.02 -0.60
C ILE A 58 -5.88 0.59 0.78
N VAL A 59 -6.91 1.40 0.95
CA VAL A 59 -7.35 1.91 2.24
C VAL A 59 -8.61 1.13 2.59
N ASP A 60 -8.41 0.03 3.32
CA ASP A 60 -9.54 -0.68 3.90
C ASP A 60 -10.03 0.12 5.11
N ASP A 61 -11.34 0.41 5.15
CA ASP A 61 -12.00 1.05 6.30
C ASP A 61 -12.06 0.11 7.52
N GLN A 62 -11.57 -1.13 7.41
CA GLN A 62 -11.34 -2.00 8.56
C GLN A 62 -10.09 -1.55 9.33
N GLU A 63 -10.36 -0.75 10.36
CA GLU A 63 -9.56 -0.49 11.55
C GLU A 63 -8.24 -1.31 11.69
N LYS A 64 -7.12 -0.57 11.56
CA LYS A 64 -5.90 -0.54 12.39
C LYS A 64 -5.58 -1.67 13.43
N PRO A 65 -4.29 -1.78 13.81
CA PRO A 65 -3.50 -3.01 13.87
C PRO A 65 -3.39 -3.63 15.27
N GLU A 66 -3.22 -4.94 15.32
CA GLU A 66 -2.58 -5.62 16.45
C GLU A 66 -1.49 -6.54 15.87
N LYS A 67 -0.19 -6.28 16.05
CA LYS A 67 0.49 -6.35 17.35
C LYS A 67 1.77 -5.51 17.36
N SER A 68 1.79 -4.61 18.34
CA SER A 68 2.91 -4.01 19.05
C SER A 68 4.31 -4.63 18.87
N PRO A 69 5.34 -3.85 18.46
CA PRO A 69 6.73 -4.20 18.71
C PRO A 69 7.05 -3.92 20.17
N GLY A 70 6.88 -4.89 21.07
CA GLY A 70 6.96 -4.61 22.50
C GLY A 70 7.20 -5.78 23.44
N LYS A 71 8.28 -6.57 23.25
CA LYS A 71 9.02 -7.18 24.39
C LYS A 71 10.34 -7.84 23.99
N LEU A 72 11.23 -7.09 23.35
CA LEU A 72 12.67 -7.37 23.39
C LEU A 72 13.32 -6.38 24.35
N ARG A 73 13.21 -6.62 25.65
CA ARG A 73 14.06 -5.97 26.66
C ARG A 73 14.12 -6.76 27.95
N SER A 74 15.30 -7.33 28.16
CA SER A 74 15.93 -7.61 29.47
C SER A 74 15.16 -8.47 30.48
N LEU A 75 15.23 -9.79 30.34
CA LEU A 75 15.01 -10.71 31.47
C LEU A 75 16.27 -11.46 31.94
N PHE A 76 17.43 -11.22 31.33
CA PHE A 76 18.68 -11.84 31.80
C PHE A 76 19.79 -10.80 31.95
N ARG A 77 19.54 -9.78 32.79
CA ARG A 77 20.60 -8.95 33.36
C ARG A 77 20.64 -9.12 34.88
N ARG A 78 21.28 -10.23 35.28
CA ARG A 78 22.12 -10.47 36.47
C ARG A 78 21.64 -10.14 37.90
N LYS A 79 21.98 -11.12 38.76
CA LYS A 79 22.51 -11.03 40.13
C LYS A 79 21.51 -10.83 41.28
N SER A 80 21.31 -11.91 42.03
CA SER A 80 21.88 -12.07 43.37
C SER A 80 22.25 -13.53 43.59
#